data_AF-A0A5E4LUD5-F1
#
_entry.id   AF-A0A5E4LUD5-F1
#
_cell.length_a   1.000
_cell.length_b   1.000
_cell.length_c   1.000
_cell.angle_alpha   90.00
_cell.angle_beta   90.00
_cell.angle_gamma   90.00
#
_symmetry.space_group_name_H-M   'P 1'
#
loop_
_entity.id
_entity.type
_entity.pdbx_description
1 polymer ?
#
loop_
_entity_poly.entity_id
_entity_poly.type
_entity_poly.pdbx_seq_one_letter_code
_entity_poly.pdbx_strand_id
1 'polypeptide(L)'
;MRMQRDIPSQLIAAGVKHGNLRQMVDARMRELGTKCRCIRCREMGLKGIRPSDAALKLARLDYDSSGGKEVFLSFEDAQRDAMAGFLRLRMPGKPHRKELQGGVALVRELHVYGRSVPIGLGGKRDEVQHRGLGAKLLAEAELIAAEEFGAEKIAVMSGVGAREYYRRFSYALNGPYMIKRIGATR
;
A
#
# COMPACT_ATOMS: atom_id res chain seq x y z
N MET A 1 -6.97 7.46 5.91
CA MET A 1 -8.08 8.17 6.59
C MET A 1 -7.61 9.55 7.07
N ARG A 2 -8.49 10.55 7.06
CA ARG A 2 -8.24 11.91 7.60
C ARG A 2 -9.04 12.07 8.89
N MET A 3 -8.47 12.73 9.89
CA MET A 3 -9.20 13.12 11.10
C MET A 3 -10.18 14.25 10.75
N GLN A 4 -11.39 13.88 10.39
CA GLN A 4 -12.50 14.77 10.06
C GLN A 4 -13.82 14.08 10.44
N ARG A 5 -14.90 14.84 10.45
CA ARG A 5 -16.26 14.33 10.66
C ARG A 5 -17.23 15.04 9.74
N ASP A 6 -18.27 14.33 9.36
CA ASP A 6 -19.39 14.88 8.60
C ASP A 6 -20.58 15.17 9.53
N ILE A 7 -20.28 15.72 10.72
CA ILE A 7 -21.27 16.14 11.72
C ILE A 7 -21.22 17.68 11.82
N PRO A 8 -22.30 18.39 11.46
CA PRO A 8 -22.41 19.83 11.64
C PRO A 8 -22.14 20.25 13.08
N SER A 9 -21.39 21.35 13.27
CA SER A 9 -20.96 21.80 14.60
C SER A 9 -22.12 22.19 15.53
N GLN A 10 -23.24 22.62 14.95
CA GLN A 10 -24.47 23.00 15.65
C GLN A 10 -25.15 21.82 16.35
N LEU A 11 -24.96 20.59 15.86
CA LEU A 11 -25.55 19.38 16.44
C LEU A 11 -24.73 18.81 17.59
N ILE A 12 -23.64 19.47 17.98
CA ILE A 12 -22.71 18.98 19.00
C ILE A 12 -23.08 19.59 20.36
N ALA A 13 -23.69 18.76 21.20
CA ALA A 13 -24.03 19.12 22.58
C ALA A 13 -22.77 19.41 23.42
N ALA A 14 -21.74 18.55 23.33
CA ALA A 14 -20.47 18.69 24.05
C ALA A 14 -19.29 18.09 23.27
N GLY A 15 -18.06 18.52 23.61
CA GLY A 15 -16.82 18.06 22.98
C GLY A 15 -16.26 18.99 21.91
N VAL A 16 -15.31 18.51 21.11
CA VAL A 16 -14.58 19.31 20.11
C VAL A 16 -15.57 19.80 19.05
N LYS A 17 -15.67 21.12 18.81
CA LYS A 17 -16.54 21.71 17.77
C LYS A 17 -15.80 22.07 16.48
N HIS A 18 -14.46 22.15 16.54
CA HIS A 18 -13.61 22.49 15.40
C HIS A 18 -13.58 21.38 14.33
N GLY A 19 -13.67 21.77 13.05
CA GLY A 19 -13.56 20.86 11.90
C GLY A 19 -12.11 20.60 11.43
N ASN A 20 -11.13 21.35 11.95
CA ASN A 20 -9.74 21.34 11.52
C ASN A 20 -8.79 20.64 12.51
N LEU A 21 -9.30 19.69 13.31
CA LEU A 21 -8.53 18.98 14.35
C LEU A 21 -7.18 18.46 13.85
N ARG A 22 -7.12 17.95 12.61
CA ARG A 22 -5.87 17.49 12.01
C ARG A 22 -4.77 18.56 11.99
N GLN A 23 -5.12 19.78 11.59
CA GLN A 23 -4.16 20.89 11.55
C GLN A 23 -3.69 21.29 12.95
N MET A 24 -4.59 21.25 13.94
CA MET A 24 -4.25 21.54 15.33
C MET A 24 -3.25 20.52 15.89
N VAL A 25 -3.48 19.22 15.62
CA VAL A 25 -2.55 18.15 16.01
C VAL A 25 -1.20 18.31 15.31
N ASP A 26 -1.19 18.57 14.00
CA ASP A 26 0.06 18.77 13.25
C ASP A 26 0.85 19.99 13.78
N ALA A 27 0.17 21.06 14.18
CA ALA A 27 0.82 22.22 14.81
C ALA A 27 1.43 21.85 16.17
N ARG A 28 0.67 21.16 17.03
CA ARG A 28 1.15 20.72 18.35
C ARG A 28 2.34 19.77 18.25
N MET A 29 2.33 18.85 17.27
CA MET A 29 3.47 17.95 17.05
C MET A 29 4.75 18.72 16.71
N ARG A 30 4.65 19.81 15.92
CA ARG A 30 5.79 20.68 15.59
C ARG A 30 6.33 21.41 16.81
N GLU A 31 5.46 21.94 17.66
CA GLU A 31 5.87 22.57 18.94
C GLU A 31 6.62 21.58 19.84
N LEU A 32 6.21 20.31 19.84
CA LEU A 32 6.86 19.24 20.61
C LEU A 32 8.11 18.65 19.92
N GLY A 33 8.48 19.13 18.73
CA GLY A 33 9.61 18.60 17.96
C GLY A 33 9.40 17.16 17.44
N THR A 34 8.17 16.66 17.43
CA THR A 34 7.84 15.30 16.98
C THR A 34 7.40 15.26 15.52
N LYS A 35 7.61 14.13 14.84
CA LYS A 35 7.24 13.93 13.44
C LYS A 35 6.37 12.69 13.26
N CYS A 36 5.33 12.79 12.44
CA CYS A 36 4.48 11.66 12.11
C CYS A 36 5.07 10.88 10.92
N ARG A 37 5.36 9.60 11.13
CA ARG A 37 5.91 8.68 10.11
C ARG A 37 4.89 7.68 9.55
N CYS A 38 3.59 7.96 9.68
CA CYS A 38 2.58 7.09 9.10
C CYS A 38 2.56 7.20 7.57
N ILE A 39 2.02 6.19 6.89
CA ILE A 39 1.91 6.11 5.43
C ILE A 39 1.35 7.41 4.83
N ARG A 40 0.27 7.95 5.39
CA ARG A 40 -0.35 9.21 4.90
C ARG A 40 0.59 10.40 4.98
N CYS A 41 1.36 10.55 6.05
CA CYS A 41 2.28 11.69 6.19
C CYS A 41 3.52 11.56 5.31
N ARG A 42 3.83 10.33 4.89
CA ARG A 42 4.96 10.01 4.02
C ARG A 42 4.55 9.93 2.55
N GLU A 43 3.27 9.89 2.21
CA GLU A 43 2.78 9.91 0.84
C GLU A 43 3.41 11.06 0.03
N MET A 44 4.09 10.71 -1.07
CA MET A 44 4.81 11.69 -1.90
C MET A 44 3.90 12.77 -2.49
N GLY A 45 2.67 12.40 -2.87
CA GLY A 45 1.68 13.35 -3.39
C GLY A 45 1.34 14.45 -2.38
N LEU A 46 1.18 14.10 -1.11
CA LEU A 46 0.91 15.06 -0.03
C LEU A 46 2.14 15.91 0.34
N LYS A 47 3.34 15.43 0.02
CA LYS A 47 4.60 16.19 0.17
C LYS A 47 4.96 17.03 -1.05
N GLY A 48 4.19 16.95 -2.14
CA GLY A 48 4.49 17.65 -3.39
C GLY A 48 5.75 17.15 -4.10
N ILE A 49 6.24 15.95 -3.76
CA ILE A 49 7.45 15.37 -4.34
C ILE A 49 7.05 14.51 -5.54
N ARG A 50 7.68 14.73 -6.70
CA ARG A 50 7.48 13.86 -7.86
C ARG A 50 8.41 12.64 -7.74
N PRO A 51 7.94 11.43 -8.07
CA PRO A 51 8.82 10.26 -8.08
C PRO A 51 10.00 10.35 -9.04
N SER A 52 9.89 11.13 -10.11
CA SER A 52 11.00 11.43 -11.02
C SER A 52 12.14 12.20 -10.36
N ASP A 53 11.82 13.00 -9.35
CA ASP A 53 12.78 13.79 -8.59
C ASP A 53 13.35 13.01 -7.40
N ALA A 54 12.94 11.75 -7.20
CA ALA A 54 13.22 10.97 -6.00
C ALA A 54 14.11 9.74 -6.25
N ALA A 55 15.04 9.53 -5.33
CA ALA A 55 15.89 8.34 -5.30
C ALA A 55 15.15 7.19 -4.58
N LEU A 56 14.14 6.64 -5.26
CA LEU A 56 13.30 5.58 -4.69
C LEU A 56 14.09 4.28 -4.48
N LYS A 57 14.03 3.77 -3.25
CA LYS A 57 14.56 2.46 -2.88
C LYS A 57 13.44 1.58 -2.36
N LEU A 58 13.55 0.29 -2.62
CA LEU A 58 12.68 -0.70 -1.99
C LEU A 58 13.06 -0.82 -0.52
N ALA A 59 12.07 -0.68 0.36
CA ALA A 59 12.18 -0.90 1.79
C ALA A 59 11.23 -2.03 2.19
N ARG A 60 11.61 -2.76 3.24
CA ARG A 60 10.89 -3.89 3.80
C ARG A 60 10.76 -3.74 5.31
N LEU A 61 9.58 -4.05 5.83
CA LEU A 61 9.31 -4.11 7.26
C LEU A 61 8.46 -5.34 7.58
N ASP A 62 8.99 -6.21 8.43
CA ASP A 62 8.34 -7.45 8.83
C ASP A 62 7.78 -7.33 10.24
N TYR A 63 6.61 -7.92 10.48
CA TYR A 63 6.00 -7.97 11.81
C TYR A 63 5.01 -9.14 11.93
N ASP A 64 4.91 -9.71 13.12
CA ASP A 64 3.91 -10.74 13.42
C ASP A 64 2.55 -10.09 13.72
N SER A 65 1.49 -10.67 13.18
CA SER A 65 0.12 -10.16 13.39
C SER A 65 -0.92 -11.26 13.26
N SER A 66 -1.80 -11.38 14.26
CA SER A 66 -2.93 -12.32 14.27
C SER A 66 -2.54 -13.75 13.91
N GLY A 67 -1.44 -14.24 14.51
CA GLY A 67 -0.91 -15.59 14.30
C GLY A 67 -0.34 -15.87 12.89
N GLY A 68 -0.07 -14.83 12.10
CA GLY A 68 0.63 -14.94 10.82
C GLY A 68 1.73 -13.90 10.69
N LYS A 69 2.46 -13.93 9.59
CA LYS A 69 3.57 -13.01 9.29
C LYS A 69 3.13 -11.96 8.28
N GLU A 70 3.51 -10.72 8.53
CA GLU A 70 3.28 -9.59 7.63
C GLU A 70 4.61 -9.08 7.11
N VAL A 71 4.63 -8.74 5.82
CA VAL A 71 5.73 -8.09 5.13
C VAL A 71 5.17 -6.85 4.45
N PHE A 72 5.62 -5.69 4.89
CA PHE A 72 5.28 -4.41 4.30
C PHE A 72 6.43 -3.98 3.37
N LEU A 73 6.17 -4.03 2.06
CA LEU A 73 7.09 -3.56 1.04
C LEU A 73 6.70 -2.15 0.62
N SER A 74 7.68 -1.29 0.39
CA SER A 74 7.41 0.08 -0.06
C SER A 74 8.55 0.66 -0.87
N PHE A 75 8.21 1.46 -1.88
CA PHE A 75 9.19 2.32 -2.54
C PHE A 75 9.25 3.66 -1.83
N GLU A 76 10.40 3.99 -1.26
CA GLU A 76 10.58 5.17 -0.41
C GLU A 76 11.83 5.98 -0.79
N ASP A 77 11.77 7.29 -0.59
CA ASP A 77 12.90 8.20 -0.53
C ASP A 77 13.24 8.46 0.94
N ALA A 78 14.31 7.82 1.42
CA ALA A 78 14.72 7.90 2.82
C ALA A 78 15.18 9.31 3.23
N GLN A 79 15.76 10.09 2.32
CA GLN A 79 16.24 11.44 2.62
C GLN A 79 15.07 12.40 2.83
N ARG A 80 14.02 12.26 2.02
CA ARG A 80 12.84 13.12 2.08
C ARG A 80 11.71 12.56 2.95
N ASP A 81 11.95 11.38 3.54
CA ASP A 81 10.97 10.62 4.33
C ASP A 81 9.63 10.50 3.58
N ALA A 82 9.69 10.02 2.34
CA ALA A 82 8.56 10.01 1.42
C ALA A 82 8.37 8.62 0.78
N MET A 83 7.13 8.26 0.44
CA MET A 83 6.72 6.96 -0.07
C MET A 83 5.92 7.10 -1.37
N ALA A 84 6.35 6.38 -2.41
CA ALA A 84 5.75 6.37 -3.74
C ALA A 84 4.66 5.29 -3.89
N GLY A 85 4.71 4.24 -3.07
CA GLY A 85 3.76 3.15 -3.10
C GLY A 85 4.20 2.03 -2.16
N PHE A 86 3.28 1.13 -1.87
CA PHE A 86 3.50 0.01 -0.96
C PHE A 86 2.67 -1.22 -1.33
N LEU A 87 3.09 -2.37 -0.80
CA LEU A 87 2.40 -3.64 -0.87
C LEU A 87 2.38 -4.28 0.51
N ARG A 88 1.22 -4.82 0.90
CA ARG A 88 1.05 -5.61 2.13
C ARG A 88 0.96 -7.09 1.79
N LEU A 89 2.04 -7.82 2.01
CA LEU A 89 2.10 -9.26 1.86
C LEU A 89 1.88 -9.92 3.23
N ARG A 90 1.09 -10.98 3.27
CA ARG A 90 0.81 -11.75 4.48
C ARG A 90 1.00 -13.24 4.21
N MET A 91 1.69 -13.94 5.11
CA MET A 91 1.56 -15.40 5.23
C MET A 91 0.55 -15.70 6.34
N PRO A 92 -0.68 -16.16 6.01
CA PRO A 92 -1.71 -16.42 7.00
C PRO A 92 -1.37 -17.64 7.87
N GLY A 93 -1.65 -17.58 9.18
CA GLY A 93 -1.50 -18.73 10.07
C GLY A 93 -2.59 -19.79 9.90
N LYS A 94 -3.84 -19.43 10.21
CA LYS A 94 -5.01 -20.33 10.13
C LYS A 94 -6.16 -19.71 9.31
N PRO A 95 -6.07 -19.68 7.98
CA PRO A 95 -7.12 -19.10 7.15
C PRO A 95 -8.36 -20.01 7.11
N HIS A 96 -9.56 -19.41 7.21
CA HIS A 96 -10.83 -20.14 7.12
C HIS A 96 -11.31 -20.36 5.67
N ARG A 97 -10.84 -19.53 4.73
CA ARG A 97 -11.18 -19.62 3.31
C ARG A 97 -10.41 -20.75 2.64
N LYS A 98 -11.13 -21.65 1.97
CA LYS A 98 -10.55 -22.78 1.22
C LYS A 98 -9.52 -22.35 0.18
N GLU A 99 -9.69 -21.18 -0.44
CA GLU A 99 -8.79 -20.65 -1.46
C GLU A 99 -7.41 -20.26 -0.92
N LEU A 100 -7.29 -20.08 0.40
CA LEU A 100 -6.05 -19.72 1.11
C LEU A 100 -5.45 -20.88 1.90
N GLN A 101 -6.05 -22.08 1.82
CA GLN A 101 -5.51 -23.28 2.46
C GLN A 101 -4.31 -23.83 1.66
N GLY A 102 -3.39 -24.51 2.36
CA GLY A 102 -2.23 -25.15 1.72
C GLY A 102 -1.06 -24.21 1.43
N GLY A 103 -0.76 -23.28 2.35
CA GLY A 103 0.43 -22.42 2.26
C GLY A 103 0.34 -21.37 1.16
N VAL A 104 -0.76 -20.61 1.11
CA VAL A 104 -0.98 -19.55 0.12
C VAL A 104 -0.63 -18.20 0.73
N ALA A 105 0.31 -17.48 0.12
CA ALA A 105 0.61 -16.11 0.50
C ALA A 105 -0.49 -15.15 0.01
N LEU A 106 -0.71 -14.05 0.72
CA LEU A 106 -1.82 -13.13 0.47
C LEU A 106 -1.32 -11.69 0.33
N VAL A 107 -1.46 -11.12 -0.86
CA VAL A 107 -1.37 -9.68 -1.08
C VAL A 107 -2.70 -9.04 -0.68
N ARG A 108 -2.70 -8.33 0.44
CA ARG A 108 -3.91 -7.69 1.00
C ARG A 108 -4.17 -6.33 0.39
N GLU A 109 -3.12 -5.64 -0.01
CA GLU A 109 -3.19 -4.29 -0.55
C GLU A 109 -1.96 -4.05 -1.43
N LEU A 110 -2.19 -3.48 -2.61
CA LEU A 110 -1.16 -2.89 -3.47
C LEU A 110 -1.63 -1.48 -3.80
N HIS A 111 -0.82 -0.49 -3.44
CA HIS A 111 -1.14 0.90 -3.67
C HIS A 111 0.08 1.64 -4.22
N VAL A 112 -0.08 2.30 -5.36
CA VAL A 112 0.93 3.18 -5.94
C VAL A 112 0.33 4.57 -6.01
N TYR A 113 1.01 5.54 -5.40
CA TYR A 113 0.60 6.93 -5.47
C TYR A 113 0.93 7.47 -6.87
N GLY A 114 -0.10 7.76 -7.65
CA GLY A 114 0.01 8.56 -8.87
C GLY A 114 -0.39 10.01 -8.59
N ARG A 115 0.04 10.95 -9.43
CA ARG A 115 -0.60 12.27 -9.45
C ARG A 115 -2.04 12.08 -9.96
N SER A 116 -3.01 12.66 -9.25
CA SER A 116 -4.17 13.26 -9.92
C SER A 116 -3.63 14.40 -10.76
N VAL A 117 -3.30 14.13 -12.02
CA VAL A 117 -3.04 15.21 -12.97
C VAL A 117 -4.40 15.90 -13.21
N PRO A 118 -4.49 17.23 -13.17
CA PRO A 118 -5.65 17.93 -13.72
C PRO A 118 -5.86 17.42 -15.15
N ILE A 119 -7.09 17.01 -15.46
CA ILE A 119 -7.45 16.58 -16.80
C ILE A 119 -7.07 17.71 -17.77
N GLY A 120 -6.12 17.47 -18.68
CA GLY A 120 -5.80 18.40 -19.77
C GLY A 120 -4.32 18.80 -19.97
N LEU A 121 -3.38 18.43 -19.10
CA LEU A 121 -1.95 18.73 -19.31
C LEU A 121 -1.11 17.44 -19.29
N GLY A 122 -0.74 16.98 -20.48
CA GLY A 122 -0.03 15.71 -20.69
C GLY A 122 1.30 15.59 -19.95
N GLY A 123 1.52 14.44 -19.33
CA GLY A 123 2.73 14.13 -18.56
C GLY A 123 3.47 12.89 -19.09
N LYS A 124 4.24 13.02 -20.17
CA LYS A 124 4.94 11.89 -20.84
C LYS A 124 6.11 11.26 -20.05
N ARG A 125 6.57 11.83 -18.92
CA ARG A 125 7.69 11.27 -18.12
C ARG A 125 7.28 10.74 -16.75
N ASP A 126 6.48 11.49 -15.99
CA ASP A 126 6.03 11.07 -14.66
C ASP A 126 5.18 9.78 -14.74
N GLU A 127 4.24 9.68 -15.69
CA GLU A 127 3.40 8.49 -15.91
C GLU A 127 4.22 7.21 -16.22
N VAL A 128 5.34 7.37 -16.93
CA VAL A 128 6.21 6.26 -17.34
C VAL A 128 6.98 5.68 -16.16
N GLN A 129 7.42 6.53 -15.22
CA GLN A 129 8.16 6.10 -14.03
C GLN A 129 7.24 5.46 -12.97
N HIS A 130 5.98 5.91 -12.88
CA HIS A 130 4.95 5.26 -12.04
C HIS A 130 4.47 3.92 -12.61
N ARG A 131 4.51 3.74 -13.94
CA ARG A 131 3.95 2.56 -14.62
C ARG A 131 4.57 1.22 -14.21
N GLY A 132 5.73 1.22 -13.54
CA GLY A 132 6.44 0.00 -13.13
C GLY A 132 6.48 -0.29 -11.63
N LEU A 133 6.19 0.66 -10.73
CA LEU A 133 6.38 0.46 -9.29
C LEU A 133 5.49 -0.66 -8.74
N GLY A 134 4.23 -0.71 -9.17
CA GLY A 134 3.31 -1.75 -8.74
C GLY A 134 3.74 -3.14 -9.20
N ALA A 135 4.26 -3.24 -10.43
CA ALA A 135 4.78 -4.49 -10.97
C ALA A 135 6.03 -4.97 -10.21
N LYS A 136 6.94 -4.05 -9.88
CA LYS A 136 8.13 -4.37 -9.08
C LYS A 136 7.77 -4.81 -7.67
N LEU A 137 6.83 -4.13 -7.01
CA LEU A 137 6.34 -4.55 -5.68
C LEU A 137 5.71 -5.95 -5.75
N LEU A 138 4.90 -6.21 -6.78
CA LEU A 138 4.25 -7.50 -6.96
C LEU A 138 5.26 -8.62 -7.23
N ALA A 139 6.26 -8.38 -8.08
CA ALA A 139 7.33 -9.34 -8.36
C ALA A 139 8.16 -9.66 -7.11
N GLU A 140 8.50 -8.64 -6.30
CA GLU A 140 9.19 -8.85 -5.02
C GLU A 140 8.32 -9.66 -4.05
N ALA A 141 7.02 -9.39 -4.00
CA ALA A 141 6.10 -10.14 -3.14
C ALA A 141 5.99 -11.61 -3.58
N GLU A 142 6.01 -11.88 -4.88
CA GLU A 142 6.05 -13.24 -5.43
C GLU A 142 7.35 -13.97 -5.04
N LEU A 143 8.50 -13.29 -5.11
CA LEU A 143 9.80 -13.82 -4.71
C LEU A 143 9.81 -14.19 -3.22
N ILE A 144 9.46 -13.26 -2.34
CA ILE A 144 9.41 -13.48 -0.88
C ILE A 144 8.45 -14.63 -0.54
N ALA A 145 7.28 -14.66 -1.20
CA ALA A 145 6.31 -15.73 -0.98
C ALA A 145 6.87 -17.11 -1.36
N ALA A 146 7.57 -17.22 -2.49
CA ALA A 146 8.14 -18.49 -2.94
C ALA A 146 9.36 -18.90 -2.11
N GLU A 147 10.34 -18.01 -1.94
CA GLU A 147 11.66 -18.34 -1.37
C GLU A 147 11.66 -18.37 0.15
N GLU A 148 10.94 -17.45 0.81
CA GLU A 148 11.00 -17.32 2.27
C GLU A 148 9.82 -18.00 2.97
N PHE A 149 8.63 -17.94 2.35
CA PHE A 149 7.44 -18.59 2.92
C PHE A 149 7.20 -20.00 2.39
N GLY A 150 7.92 -20.41 1.34
CA GLY A 150 7.70 -21.69 0.68
C GLY A 150 6.28 -21.83 0.09
N ALA A 151 5.65 -20.71 -0.26
CA ALA A 151 4.28 -20.69 -0.76
C ALA A 151 4.25 -21.10 -2.23
N GLU A 152 3.40 -22.06 -2.58
CA GLU A 152 3.23 -22.49 -3.98
C GLU A 152 2.32 -21.55 -4.78
N LYS A 153 1.54 -20.72 -4.07
CA LYS A 153 0.55 -19.82 -4.64
C LYS A 153 0.55 -18.51 -3.90
N ILE A 154 0.19 -17.47 -4.64
CA ILE A 154 -0.07 -16.14 -4.11
C ILE A 154 -1.45 -15.68 -4.56
N ALA A 155 -2.22 -15.15 -3.61
CA ALA A 155 -3.56 -14.63 -3.80
C ALA A 155 -3.56 -13.11 -3.59
N VAL A 156 -4.35 -12.38 -4.36
CA VAL A 156 -4.49 -10.93 -4.24
C VAL A 156 -5.94 -10.57 -3.95
N MET A 157 -6.14 -9.75 -2.92
CA MET A 157 -7.41 -9.07 -2.63
C MET A 157 -7.60 -7.92 -3.62
N SER A 158 -8.22 -8.21 -4.76
CA SER A 158 -8.43 -7.23 -5.83
C SER A 158 -9.88 -6.76 -5.90
N GLY A 159 -10.09 -5.45 -5.85
CA GLY A 159 -11.38 -4.85 -6.21
C GLY A 159 -11.74 -5.16 -7.66
N VAL A 160 -13.03 -5.26 -7.96
CA VAL A 160 -13.54 -5.73 -9.27
C VAL A 160 -12.89 -4.96 -10.44
N GLY A 161 -12.81 -3.64 -10.36
CA GLY A 161 -12.21 -2.79 -11.41
C GLY A 161 -10.69 -2.90 -11.57
N ALA A 162 -9.99 -3.53 -10.62
CA ALA A 162 -8.54 -3.72 -10.67
C ALA A 162 -8.15 -5.13 -11.14
N ARG A 163 -9.09 -6.05 -11.38
CA ARG A 163 -8.78 -7.44 -11.76
C ARG A 163 -8.01 -7.55 -13.07
N GLU A 164 -8.33 -6.72 -14.07
CA GLU A 164 -7.60 -6.69 -15.34
C GLU A 164 -6.11 -6.34 -15.18
N TYR A 165 -5.77 -5.50 -14.19
CA TYR A 165 -4.38 -5.18 -13.89
C TYR A 165 -3.58 -6.47 -13.59
N TYR A 166 -4.14 -7.36 -12.77
CA TYR A 166 -3.49 -8.59 -12.32
C TYR A 166 -3.50 -9.70 -13.39
N ARG A 167 -4.51 -9.74 -14.27
CA ARG A 167 -4.53 -10.71 -15.38
C ARG A 167 -3.31 -10.59 -16.30
N ARG A 168 -2.80 -9.38 -16.48
CA ARG A 168 -1.55 -9.12 -17.23
C ARG A 168 -0.30 -9.76 -16.62
N PHE A 169 -0.36 -10.11 -15.34
CA PHE A 169 0.71 -10.82 -14.61
C PHE A 169 0.38 -12.30 -14.38
N SER A 170 -0.51 -12.87 -15.22
CA SER A 170 -0.93 -14.28 -15.20
C SER A 170 -1.70 -14.71 -13.95
N TYR A 171 -2.32 -13.77 -13.25
CA TYR A 171 -3.29 -14.11 -12.20
C TYR A 171 -4.64 -14.47 -12.81
N ALA A 172 -5.26 -15.51 -12.27
CA ALA A 172 -6.61 -15.93 -12.63
C ALA A 172 -7.58 -15.74 -11.45
N LEU A 173 -8.85 -15.45 -11.74
CA LEU A 173 -9.87 -15.32 -10.70
C LEU A 173 -10.18 -16.71 -10.11
N ASN A 174 -10.11 -16.84 -8.78
CA ASN A 174 -10.55 -18.02 -8.04
C ASN A 174 -11.24 -17.56 -6.74
N GLY A 175 -12.55 -17.78 -6.67
CA GLY A 175 -13.38 -17.22 -5.60
C GLY A 175 -13.29 -15.68 -5.60
N PRO A 176 -13.05 -15.04 -4.44
CA PRO A 176 -12.93 -13.59 -4.36
C PRO A 176 -11.52 -13.05 -4.70
N TYR A 177 -10.54 -13.93 -4.95
CA TYR A 177 -9.13 -13.56 -5.12
C TYR A 177 -8.65 -13.68 -6.56
N MET A 178 -7.66 -12.88 -6.92
CA MET A 178 -6.82 -13.14 -8.10
C MET A 178 -5.66 -14.02 -7.63
N ILE A 179 -5.51 -15.23 -8.16
CA ILE A 179 -4.51 -16.22 -7.72
C ILE A 179 -3.53 -16.53 -8.85
N LYS A 180 -2.26 -16.66 -8.49
CA LYS A 180 -1.17 -17.11 -9.36
C LYS A 180 -0.41 -18.24 -8.68
N ARG A 181 0.01 -19.25 -9.44
CA ARG A 181 0.98 -20.26 -8.96
C ARG A 181 2.39 -19.66 -9.07
N ILE A 182 3.13 -19.76 -7.98
CA ILE A 182 4.50 -19.26 -7.83
C ILE A 182 5.33 -20.41 -7.27
N GLY A 183 5.55 -21.44 -8.09
CA GLY A 183 6.41 -22.55 -7.70
C GLY A 183 7.86 -22.12 -7.80
N ALA A 184 8.69 -22.47 -6.80
CA ALA A 184 10.13 -22.41 -6.92
C ALA A 184 10.54 -23.23 -8.16
N THR A 185 11.27 -22.61 -9.09
CA THR A 185 12.10 -23.36 -10.02
C THR A 185 13.08 -24.12 -9.13
N ARG A 186 12.85 -25.43 -8.94
CA ARG A 186 13.86 -26.30 -8.33
C ARG A 186 15.06 -26.40 -9.26
#